data_AF-A0A537JS20-F1
#
_entry.id   AF-A0A537JS20-F1
#
_cell.length_a   1.000
_cell.length_b   1.000
_cell.length_c   1.000
_cell.angle_alpha   90.00
_cell.angle_beta   90.00
_cell.angle_gamma   90.00
#
_symmetry.space_group_name_H-M   'P 1'
#
loop_
_entity.id
_entity.type
_entity.pdbx_description
1 polymer ?
#
loop_
_entity_poly.entity_id
_entity_poly.type
_entity_poly.pdbx_seq_one_letter_code
_entity_poly.pdbx_strand_id
1 'polypeptide(L)' 'MYLAAGTPVIACNIPGFSFVKEFGVGVLIDDYKPETIYKAMVEIETNYEQYSGNCYKAARHFSFDAAVKPYAEYLAEQ' A
#
# COMPACT_ATOMS: atom_id res chain seq x y z
N MET A 1 -3.95 6.31 -6.94
CA MET A 1 -3.68 5.12 -6.09
C MET A 1 -4.13 5.44 -4.67
N TYR A 2 -4.93 4.60 -4.00
CA TYR A 2 -5.49 4.87 -2.65
C TYR A 2 -4.43 5.28 -1.62
N LEU A 3 -3.22 4.70 -1.72
CA LEU A 3 -2.08 5.03 -0.86
C LEU A 3 -1.66 6.50 -0.94
N ALA A 4 -1.77 7.13 -2.11
CA ALA A 4 -1.42 8.54 -2.31
C ALA A 4 -2.41 9.49 -1.61
N ALA A 5 -3.63 9.02 -1.33
CA ALA A 5 -4.62 9.72 -0.53
C ALA A 5 -4.48 9.42 0.98
N GLY A 6 -3.44 8.66 1.39
CA GLY A 6 -3.26 8.26 2.78
C GLY A 6 -4.30 7.25 3.26
N THR A 7 -4.97 6.53 2.35
CA THR A 7 -6.07 5.62 2.67
C THR A 7 -5.54 4.19 2.84
N PRO A 8 -5.59 3.62 4.06
CA PRO A 8 -5.22 2.22 4.29
C PRO A 8 -6.17 1.26 3.58
N VAL A 9 -5.71 0.04 3.29
CA VAL A 9 -6.46 -0.93 2.49
C VAL A 9 -6.64 -2.27 3.18
N ILE A 10 -7.81 -2.89 2.98
CA ILE A 10 -8.03 -4.31 3.29
C ILE A 10 -8.03 -5.03 1.95
N ALA A 11 -7.16 -6.02 1.77
CA ALA A 11 -6.99 -6.72 0.50
C ALA A 11 -6.85 -8.23 0.69
N CYS A 12 -7.10 -9.02 -0.36
CA CYS A 12 -6.91 -10.46 -0.30
C CYS A 12 -5.42 -10.83 -0.23
N ASN A 13 -5.09 -11.90 0.48
CA ASN A 13 -3.72 -12.35 0.65
C ASN A 13 -3.20 -13.08 -0.60
N ILE A 14 -2.81 -12.32 -1.62
CA ILE A 14 -2.21 -12.82 -2.87
C ILE A 14 -0.83 -12.18 -3.10
N PRO A 15 0.07 -12.81 -3.89
CA PRO A 15 1.42 -12.28 -4.11
C PRO A 15 1.46 -10.83 -4.63
N GLY A 16 0.51 -10.44 -5.47
CA GLY A 16 0.43 -9.07 -6.00
C GLY A 16 0.14 -7.99 -4.95
N PHE A 17 -0.29 -8.36 -3.74
CA PHE A 17 -0.61 -7.46 -2.64
C PHE A 17 0.36 -7.59 -1.46
N SER A 18 1.53 -8.23 -1.64
CA SER A 18 2.55 -8.34 -0.58
C SER A 18 2.99 -6.97 -0.05
N PHE A 19 2.96 -5.94 -0.90
CA PHE A 19 3.26 -4.54 -0.54
C PHE A 19 2.43 -4.03 0.64
N VAL A 20 1.22 -4.57 0.86
CA VAL A 20 0.34 -4.16 1.98
C VAL A 20 1.03 -4.44 3.31
N LYS A 21 1.65 -5.62 3.45
CA LYS A 21 2.43 -6.00 4.63
C LYS A 21 3.81 -5.35 4.63
N GLU A 22 4.50 -5.34 3.49
CA GLU A 22 5.88 -4.79 3.39
C GLU A 22 5.94 -3.31 3.79
N PHE A 23 4.96 -2.51 3.36
CA PHE A 23 4.89 -1.09 3.71
C PHE A 23 4.01 -0.81 4.93
N GLY A 24 3.31 -1.81 5.48
CA GLY A 24 2.39 -1.63 6.60
C GLY A 24 1.30 -0.61 6.29
N VAL A 25 0.62 -0.78 5.15
CA VAL A 25 -0.42 0.14 4.63
C VAL A 25 -1.84 -0.43 4.76
N GLY A 26 -1.99 -1.54 5.47
CA GLY A 26 -3.28 -2.13 5.79
C GLY A 26 -3.15 -3.60 6.14
N VAL A 27 -4.24 -4.35 5.91
CA VAL A 27 -4.38 -5.74 6.36
C VAL A 27 -4.67 -6.65 5.17
N LEU A 28 -4.00 -7.80 5.13
CA LEU A 28 -4.30 -8.87 4.18
C LEU A 28 -5.23 -9.90 4.84
N ILE A 29 -6.29 -10.29 4.14
CA ILE A 29 -7.28 -11.27 4.60
C ILE A 29 -7.28 -12.50 3.68
N ASP A 30 -7.51 -13.68 4.26
CA ASP A 30 -7.57 -14.95 3.53
C ASP A 30 -9.01 -15.38 3.18
N ASP A 31 -10.01 -14.78 3.83
CA ASP A 31 -11.42 -14.99 3.54
C ASP A 31 -12.20 -13.67 3.50
N TYR A 32 -13.36 -13.67 2.83
CA TYR A 32 -14.21 -12.50 2.64
C TYR A 32 -15.36 -12.44 3.65
N LYS A 33 -15.20 -13.08 4.82
CA LYS A 33 -16.26 -13.12 5.81
C LYS A 33 -16.43 -11.74 6.47
N PRO A 34 -17.67 -11.31 6.76
CA PRO A 34 -17.93 -10.02 7.41
C PRO A 34 -17.12 -9.82 8.71
N GLU A 35 -16.94 -10.88 9.49
CA GLU A 35 -16.22 -10.84 10.77
C GLU A 35 -14.73 -10.59 10.59
N THR A 36 -14.14 -11.16 9.54
CA THR A 36 -12.72 -10.96 9.18
C THR A 36 -12.50 -9.53 8.71
N ILE A 37 -13.37 -9.02 7.85
CA ILE A 37 -13.33 -7.63 7.36
C ILE A 37 -13.50 -6.65 8.52
N TYR A 38 -14.46 -6.92 9.42
CA TYR A 38 -14.69 -6.07 10.60
C TYR A 38 -13.47 -6.01 11.51
N LYS A 39 -12.82 -7.15 11.80
CA LYS A 39 -11.58 -7.16 12.61
C LYS A 39 -10.46 -6.35 11.95
N ALA A 40 -10.27 -6.51 10.64
CA ALA A 40 -9.28 -5.74 9.89
C ALA A 40 -9.58 -4.23 9.90
N MET A 41 -10.86 -3.85 9.78
CA MET A 41 -11.29 -2.45 9.88
C MET A 41 -10.98 -1.88 11.27
N VAL A 42 -11.35 -2.59 12.34
CA VAL A 42 -11.07 -2.15 13.73
C VAL A 42 -9.57 -2.01 13.99
N GLU A 43 -8.74 -2.92 13.46
CA GLU A 43 -7.29 -2.84 13.56
C GLU A 43 -6.74 -1.57 12.89
N ILE A 44 -7.23 -1.27 11.68
CA ILE A 44 -6.87 -0.06 10.94
C ILE A 44 -7.32 1.19 11.68
N GLU A 45 -8.56 1.24 12.17
CA GLU A 45 -9.10 2.39 12.91
C GLU A 45 -8.29 2.67 14.19
N THR A 46 -7.94 1.62 14.93
CA THR A 46 -7.15 1.73 16.17
C THR A 46 -5.75 2.30 15.92
N ASN A 47 -5.20 2.11 14.72
CA ASN A 47 -3.83 2.49 14.35
C ASN A 47 -3.80 3.41 13.12
N TYR A 48 -4.85 4.20 12.91
CA TYR A 48 -5.11 4.85 11.63
C TYR A 48 -4.00 5.80 11.20
N GLU A 49 -3.47 6.62 12.12
CA GLU A 49 -2.41 7.57 11.81
C GLU A 49 -1.14 6.88 11.31
N GLN A 50 -0.79 5.73 11.90
CA GLN A 50 0.36 4.94 11.47
C GLN A 50 0.14 4.39 10.06
N TYR A 51 -1.00 3.74 9.82
CA TYR A 51 -1.34 3.19 8.51
C TYR A 51 -1.41 4.28 7.43
N SER A 52 -2.06 5.40 7.71
CA SER A 52 -2.17 6.55 6.81
C SER A 52 -0.80 7.17 6.51
N GLY A 53 0.04 7.36 7.55
CA GLY A 53 1.40 7.84 7.39
C GLY A 53 2.26 6.92 6.51
N ASN A 54 2.09 5.61 6.67
CA ASN A 54 2.76 4.61 5.84
C ASN A 54 2.26 4.62 4.39
N CYS A 55 0.97 4.89 4.17
CA CYS A 55 0.40 5.01 2.83
C CYS A 55 1.12 6.11 2.03
N TYR A 56 1.37 7.28 2.63
CA TYR A 56 2.13 8.35 1.97
C TYR A 56 3.59 7.95 1.68
N LYS A 57 4.22 7.17 2.56
CA LYS A 57 5.58 6.65 2.32
C LYS A 57 5.59 5.69 1.14
N ALA A 58 4.65 4.74 1.09
CA ALA A 58 4.50 3.79 0.01
C ALA A 58 4.18 4.49 -1.33
N ALA A 59 3.31 5.48 -1.32
CA ALA A 59 2.95 6.25 -2.52
C ALA A 59 4.17 6.95 -3.16
N ARG A 60 5.12 7.44 -2.34
CA ARG A 60 6.38 7.99 -2.85
C ARG A 60 7.28 6.91 -3.49
N HIS A 61 7.30 5.71 -2.91
CA HIS A 61 8.05 4.58 -3.46
C HIS A 61 7.52 4.16 -4.83
N PHE A 62 6.19 4.11 -5.00
CA PHE A 62 5.54 3.75 -6.26
C PHE A 62 5.28 4.95 -7.20
N SER A 63 5.96 6.08 -6.97
CA SER A 63 5.83 7.25 -7.84
C SER A 63 6.34 6.93 -9.25
N PHE A 64 5.55 7.28 -10.27
CA PHE A 64 5.97 7.12 -11.66
C PHE A 64 7.25 7.89 -11.95
N ASP A 65 7.36 9.12 -11.46
CA ASP A 65 8.54 9.96 -11.66
C ASP A 65 9.81 9.31 -11.11
N ALA A 66 9.70 8.62 -9.96
CA ALA A 66 10.80 7.87 -9.39
C ALA A 66 11.14 6.62 -10.21
N ALA A 67 10.11 5.92 -10.71
CA ALA A 67 10.29 4.68 -11.47
C ALA A 67 10.81 4.92 -12.90
N VAL A 68 10.44 6.02 -13.55
CA VAL A 68 10.83 6.33 -14.94
C VAL A 68 12.23 6.92 -15.04
N LYS A 69 12.70 7.60 -13.99
CA LYS A 69 13.99 8.31 -13.99
C LYS A 69 15.19 7.44 -14.44
N PRO A 70 15.40 6.21 -13.93
CA PRO A 70 16.53 5.38 -14.37
C PRO A 70 16.46 5.00 -15.86
N TYR A 71 15.25 4.83 -16.40
CA TYR A 71 15.06 4.54 -17.82
C TYR A 71 15.34 5.76 -18.69
N ALA A 72 14.88 6.94 -18.25
CA ALA A 72 15.16 8.19 -18.95
C ALA A 72 16.66 8.50 -18.99
N GLU A 73 17.38 8.27 -17.88
CA GLU A 73 18.84 8.40 -17.81
C GLU A 73 19.54 7.43 -18.76
N TYR A 74 19.15 6.15 -18.76
CA TYR A 74 19.69 5.14 -19.67
C TYR A 74 19.52 5.51 -21.16
N LEU A 75 18.36 6.08 -21.53
CA LEU A 75 18.08 6.49 -22.90
C LEU A 75 18.83 7.76 -23.31
N ALA A 76 19.16 8.65 -22.37
CA ALA A 76 19.88 9.89 -22.64
C ALA A 76 21.40 9.70 -22.78
N GLU A 77 21.94 8.59 -22.26
CA GLU A 77 23.35 8.19 -22.40
C GLU A 77 23.66 7.45 -23.72
N GLN A 78 22.64 7.19 -24.56
CA GLN A 78 22.78 6.62 -25.91
C GLN A 78 22.86 7.71 -26.98
#